data_AF-A0A662IST0-F1
#
_entry.id   AF-A0A662IST0-F1
#
_cell.length_a   1.000
_cell.length_b   1.000
_cell.length_c   1.000
_cell.angle_alpha   90.00
_cell.angle_beta   90.00
_cell.angle_gamma   90.00
#
_symmetry.space_group_name_H-M   'P 1'
#
loop_
_entity.id
_entity.type
_entity.pdbx_description
1 polymer ?
#
loop_
_entity_poly.entity_id
_entity_poly.type
_entity_poly.pdbx_seq_one_letter_code
_entity_poly.pdbx_strand_id
1 'polypeptide(L)'
;MSEEVYMRIPAGVPYSILVEAAEKFDLKIVELEVNVPPPTEDVYWRPRTLVLKGRRENLEKARVYIVKKLEERARELEGRSHR
;
A
#
# COMPACT_ATOMS: atom_id res chain seq x y z
N MET A 1 15.49 20.52 -2.27
CA MET A 1 15.43 19.17 -1.68
C MET A 1 14.04 18.63 -2.00
N SER A 2 13.91 17.56 -2.79
CA SER A 2 12.60 16.97 -3.09
C SER A 2 12.10 16.27 -1.83
N GLU A 3 10.99 16.75 -1.26
CA GLU A 3 10.41 16.15 -0.06
C GLU A 3 9.86 14.75 -0.38
N GLU A 4 10.42 13.72 0.24
CA GLU A 4 9.87 12.37 0.17
C GLU A 4 8.63 12.31 1.08
N VAL A 5 7.52 11.85 0.52
CA VAL A 5 6.24 11.72 1.23
C VAL A 5 5.86 10.25 1.37
N TYR A 6 4.86 9.98 2.22
CA TYR A 6 4.36 8.64 2.49
C TYR A 6 2.96 8.43 1.90
N MET A 7 2.71 7.23 1.39
CA MET A 7 1.38 6.77 0.96
C MET A 7 1.04 5.47 1.66
N ARG A 8 -0.11 5.43 2.33
CA ARG A 8 -0.66 4.20 2.91
C ARG A 8 -0.99 3.21 1.79
N ILE A 9 -0.68 1.94 2.03
CA ILE A 9 -1.02 0.87 1.10
C ILE A 9 -2.51 0.52 1.31
N PRO A 10 -3.34 0.53 0.26
CA PRO A 10 -4.73 0.10 0.37
C PRO A 10 -4.85 -1.34 0.87
N ALA A 11 -5.91 -1.61 1.63
CA ALA A 11 -6.21 -2.97 2.07
C ALA A 11 -6.47 -3.89 0.87
N GLY A 12 -6.07 -5.16 0.99
CA GLY A 12 -6.26 -6.15 -0.06
C GLY A 12 -5.23 -6.09 -1.21
N VAL A 13 -4.26 -5.18 -1.17
CA VAL A 13 -3.12 -5.19 -2.11
C VAL A 13 -2.19 -6.37 -1.81
N PRO A 14 -2.04 -7.35 -2.72
CA PRO A 14 -1.07 -8.42 -2.55
C PRO A 14 0.35 -7.87 -2.54
N TYR A 15 1.23 -8.47 -1.74
CA TYR A 15 2.64 -8.07 -1.65
C TYR A 15 3.36 -8.09 -3.00
N SER A 16 2.99 -8.99 -3.92
CA SER A 16 3.57 -9.04 -5.26
C SER A 16 3.32 -7.75 -6.05
N ILE A 17 2.10 -7.20 -6.01
CA ILE A 17 1.73 -5.95 -6.69
C ILE A 17 2.45 -4.77 -6.03
N LEU A 18 2.59 -4.81 -4.70
CA LEU A 18 3.29 -3.78 -3.94
C LEU A 18 4.78 -3.71 -4.30
N VAL A 19 5.49 -4.84 -4.31
CA VAL A 19 6.92 -4.90 -4.67
C VAL A 19 7.13 -4.45 -6.10
N GLU A 20 6.30 -4.94 -7.03
CA GLU A 20 6.36 -4.54 -8.44
C GLU A 20 6.16 -3.03 -8.62
N ALA A 21 5.19 -2.44 -7.92
CA ALA A 21 4.98 -0.99 -7.96
C ALA A 21 6.17 -0.23 -7.34
N ALA A 22 6.76 -0.75 -6.27
CA ALA A 22 7.89 -0.11 -5.61
C ALA A 22 9.13 -0.05 -6.52
N GLU A 23 9.48 -1.16 -7.16
CA GLU A 23 10.59 -1.24 -8.10
C GLU A 23 10.34 -0.36 -9.34
N LYS A 24 9.14 -0.44 -9.90
CA LYS A 24 8.79 0.27 -11.14
C LYS A 24 8.80 1.79 -11.02
N PHE A 25 8.46 2.31 -9.85
CA PHE A 25 8.34 3.76 -9.62
C PHE A 25 9.40 4.33 -8.67
N ASP A 26 10.48 3.60 -8.41
CA ASP A 26 11.56 4.03 -7.51
C ASP A 26 11.00 4.47 -6.14
N LEU A 27 10.28 3.57 -5.49
CA LEU A 27 9.69 3.77 -4.16
C LEU A 27 10.27 2.77 -3.18
N LYS A 28 10.23 3.14 -1.89
CA LYS A 28 10.61 2.27 -0.78
C LYS A 28 9.38 1.78 -0.04
N ILE A 29 9.39 0.53 0.38
CA ILE A 29 8.40 -0.02 1.30
C ILE A 29 8.99 0.13 2.70
N VAL A 30 8.32 0.86 3.59
CA VAL A 30 8.79 1.09 4.96
C VAL A 30 7.67 0.87 5.96
N GLU A 31 8.02 0.53 7.20
CA GLU A 31 7.08 0.47 8.31
C GLU A 31 6.96 1.85 8.96
N LEU A 32 5.73 2.29 9.22
CA LEU A 32 5.43 3.45 10.07
C LEU A 32 4.67 3.01 11.31
N GLU A 33 5.09 3.51 12.47
CA GLU A 33 4.30 3.43 13.68
C GLU A 33 3.06 4.31 13.54
N VAL A 34 1.89 3.73 13.79
CA VAL A 34 0.63 4.45 13.80
C VAL A 34 0.25 4.69 15.25
N ASN A 35 0.03 5.95 15.63
CA ASN A 35 -0.63 6.25 16.89
C ASN A 35 -2.11 5.93 16.73
N VAL A 36 -2.50 4.77 17.24
CA VAL A 36 -3.90 4.39 17.38
C VAL A 36 -4.24 4.53 18.87
N PRO A 37 -5.35 5.18 19.24
CA PRO A 37 -5.78 5.21 20.62
C PRO A 37 -5.89 3.76 21.13
N PRO A 38 -5.35 3.47 22.32
CA PRO A 38 -5.30 2.10 22.81
C PRO A 38 -6.74 1.60 23.06
N PRO A 39 -7.01 0.30 22.82
CA PRO A 39 -8.34 -0.26 23.03
C PRO A 39 -8.74 -0.29 24.53
N THR A 40 -7.76 -0.23 25.43
CA THR A 40 -7.93 -0.15 26.89
C THR A 40 -6.85 0.76 27.49
N GLU A 41 -7.12 1.41 28.63
CA GLU A 41 -6.20 2.37 29.27
C GLU A 41 -4.83 1.78 29.65
N ASP A 42 -4.74 0.45 29.81
CA ASP A 42 -3.54 -0.25 30.31
C ASP A 42 -2.61 -0.81 29.22
N VAL A 43 -2.93 -0.67 27.93
CA VAL A 43 -2.13 -1.30 26.85
C VAL A 43 -1.63 -0.27 25.86
N TYR A 44 -0.34 0.08 25.95
CA TYR A 44 0.33 0.90 24.95
C TYR A 44 0.48 0.13 23.63
N TRP A 45 -0.44 0.33 22.69
CA TRP A 45 -0.46 -0.34 21.39
C TRP A 45 0.00 0.62 20.29
N ARG A 46 1.19 0.39 19.71
CA ARG A 46 1.68 1.08 18.51
C ARG A 46 1.74 0.12 17.33
N PRO A 47 0.63 -0.11 16.60
CA PRO A 47 0.66 -0.97 15.44
C PRO A 47 1.54 -0.34 14.35
N ARG A 48 2.34 -1.18 13.69
CA ARG A 48 3.09 -0.78 12.51
C ARG A 48 2.26 -1.04 11.27
N THR A 49 2.36 -0.13 10.31
CA THR A 49 1.74 -0.28 9.00
C THR A 49 2.78 -0.09 7.91
N LEU A 50 2.65 -0.85 6.82
CA LEU A 50 3.49 -0.67 5.66
C LEU A 50 3.00 0.53 4.84
N VAL A 51 3.95 1.34 4.38
CA VAL A 51 3.70 2.47 3.49
C VAL A 51 4.70 2.49 2.35
N LEU A 52 4.31 3.12 1.25
CA LEU A 52 5.23 3.50 0.18
C LEU A 52 5.81 4.88 0.48
N LYS A 53 7.13 5.01 0.36
CA LYS A 53 7.88 6.25 0.54
C LYS A 53 8.58 6.62 -0.76
N GLY A 54 8.47 7.88 -1.17
CA GLY A 54 9.20 8.41 -2.32
C GLY A 54 8.67 9.77 -2.77
N ARG A 55 8.96 10.15 -4.03
CA ARG A 55 8.46 11.40 -4.61
C ARG A 55 6.95 11.33 -4.83
N ARG A 56 6.23 12.44 -4.58
CA ARG A 56 4.77 12.53 -4.75
C ARG A 56 4.30 12.04 -6.13
N GLU A 57 4.96 12.48 -7.20
CA GLU A 57 4.62 12.09 -8.58
C GLU A 57 4.74 10.58 -8.82
N ASN A 58 5.74 9.95 -8.20
CA ASN A 58 5.93 8.50 -8.31
C ASN A 58 4.89 7.73 -7.51
N LEU A 59 4.50 8.25 -6.33
CA LEU A 59 3.42 7.67 -5.52
C LEU A 59 2.06 7.77 -6.23
N GLU A 60 1.77 8.87 -6.91
CA GLU A 60 0.54 9.02 -7.69
C GLU A 60 0.48 8.02 -8.85
N LYS A 61 1.59 7.85 -9.59
CA LYS A 61 1.71 6.82 -10.63
C LYS A 61 1.54 5.41 -10.06
N ALA A 62 2.17 5.12 -8.92
CA ALA A 62 2.04 3.84 -8.24
C ALA A 62 0.61 3.57 -7.78
N ARG A 63 -0.11 4.59 -7.28
CA ARG A 63 -1.52 4.45 -6.88
C ARG A 63 -2.39 4.00 -8.05
N VAL A 64 -2.27 4.67 -9.19
CA VAL A 64 -3.02 4.32 -10.41
C VAL A 64 -2.65 2.91 -10.87
N TYR A 65 -1.38 2.54 -10.82
CA TYR A 65 -0.90 1.22 -11.18
C TYR A 65 -1.49 0.10 -10.31
N ILE A 66 -1.44 0.29 -8.98
CA ILE A 66 -1.94 -0.67 -8.00
C ILE A 66 -3.44 -0.88 -8.19
N VAL A 67 -4.22 0.19 -8.35
CA VAL A 67 -5.67 0.11 -8.58
C VAL A 67 -5.97 -0.67 -9.85
N LYS A 68 -5.30 -0.36 -10.96
CA LYS A 68 -5.48 -1.10 -12.22
C LYS A 68 -5.18 -2.59 -12.05
N LYS A 69 -4.10 -2.94 -11.36
CA LYS A 69 -3.73 -4.34 -11.11
C LYS A 69 -4.75 -5.05 -10.22
N LEU A 70 -5.33 -4.37 -9.24
CA LEU A 70 -6.41 -4.92 -8.42
C LEU A 70 -7.68 -5.17 -9.24
N GLU A 71 -8.06 -4.25 -10.12
CA GLU A 71 -9.22 -4.42 -11.01
C GLU A 71 -9.05 -5.60 -11.97
N GLU A 72 -7.86 -5.75 -12.57
CA GLU A 72 -7.52 -6.91 -13.41
C GLU A 72 -7.72 -8.22 -12.63
N ARG A 73 -7.23 -8.27 -11.39
CA ARG A 73 -7.35 -9.43 -10.50
C ARG A 73 -8.80 -9.71 -10.08
N ALA A 74 -9.58 -8.68 -9.79
CA ALA A 74 -10.99 -8.83 -9.46
C ALA A 74 -11.75 -9.48 -10.63
N ARG A 75 -11.54 -9.01 -11.87
CA ARG A 75 -12.16 -9.58 -13.07
C ARG A 75 -11.75 -11.04 -13.32
N GLU A 76 -10.48 -11.39 -13.09
CA GLU A 76 -10.00 -12.78 -13.18
C GLU A 76 -10.75 -13.72 -12.22
N LEU A 77 -11.03 -13.24 -11.00
CA LEU A 77 -11.74 -14.01 -9.98
C LEU A 77 -13.22 -14.15 -10.32
N GLU A 78 -13.88 -13.09 -10.77
CA GLU A 78 -15.27 -13.13 -11.24
C GLU A 78 -15.46 -14.11 -12.40
N GLY A 79 -14.54 -14.10 -13.37
CA GLY A 79 -14.55 -15.02 -14.52
C GLY A 79 -14.22 -16.48 -14.16
N ARG A 80 -13.61 -16.73 -13.00
CA ARG A 80 -13.38 -18.08 -12.45
C ARG A 80 -14.57 -18.60 -11.64
N SER A 81 -15.37 -17.72 -11.04
CA SER A 81 -16.54 -18.10 -10.23
C SER A 81 -17.72 -18.62 -11.06
N HIS A 82 -17.68 -18.49 -12.39
CA HIS A 82 -18.74 -18.93 -13.32
C HIS A 82 -18.38 -20.21 -14.11
N ARG A 83 -17.33 -20.93 -13.69
CA ARG A 83 -16.95 -22.24 -14.23
C ARG A 83 -17.07 -23.30 -13.13
#